data_AF-A0A926PU79-F1
#
_entry.id   AF-A0A926PU79-F1
#
_cell.length_a   1.000
_cell.length_b   1.000
_cell.length_c   1.000
_cell.angle_alpha   90.00
_cell.angle_beta   90.00
_cell.angle_gamma   90.00
#
_symmetry.space_group_name_H-M   'P 1'
#
loop_
_entity.id
_entity.type
_entity.pdbx_description
1 polymer ?
#
loop_
_entity_poly.entity_id
_entity_poly.type
_entity_poly.pdbx_seq_one_letter_code
_entity_poly.pdbx_strand_id
1 'polypeptide(L)'
;MFRSLSLEEFVSAFTVNPEQGQVWYGWWSEEYDRLSWRFYKEQYNRHLLQEFRDFCFANSLKLSYPDELEESYDSDYYQNAWKRWQEQSQNLQEHWEVVECLLEEHSRPPRSQAIAETLQEYQQQLKQGWTDVEFETAKAAWFNVNFAAPSATEQRELNQLPYRSYLRSDRWRRMRAAMLLINFAKCAACGVLAESHYGGDWETEIHVHHLRYRKRGRERYTDLELLCKAHHDQEHHD
;
A
#
# COMPACT_ATOMS: atom_id res chain seq x y z
N MET A 1 -0.46 -7.53 -9.27
CA MET A 1 0.09 -6.17 -9.30
C MET A 1 -1.04 -5.20 -9.62
N PHE A 2 -1.11 -4.03 -8.97
CA PHE A 2 -2.13 -3.03 -9.30
C PHE A 2 -1.76 -2.27 -10.56
N ARG A 3 -2.76 -1.83 -11.31
CA ARG A 3 -2.58 -1.05 -12.53
C ARG A 3 -2.55 0.43 -12.19
N SER A 4 -1.68 1.21 -12.82
CA SER A 4 -1.80 2.66 -12.83
C SER A 4 -3.06 3.10 -13.61
N LEU A 5 -3.57 4.28 -13.28
CA LEU A 5 -4.58 4.95 -14.11
C LEU A 5 -3.93 5.36 -15.42
N SER A 6 -4.65 5.31 -16.54
CA SER A 6 -4.23 6.06 -17.72
C SER A 6 -4.53 7.55 -17.53
N LEU A 7 -3.88 8.41 -18.32
CA LEU A 7 -4.21 9.84 -18.33
C LEU A 7 -5.69 10.08 -18.65
N GLU A 8 -6.24 9.35 -19.62
CA GLU A 8 -7.65 9.47 -20.01
C GLU A 8 -8.60 9.09 -18.86
N GLU A 9 -8.35 7.96 -18.19
CA GLU A 9 -9.16 7.52 -17.05
C GLU A 9 -9.07 8.49 -15.88
N PHE A 10 -7.86 8.99 -15.60
CA PHE A 10 -7.66 9.98 -14.57
C PHE A 10 -8.45 11.25 -14.88
N VAL A 11 -8.25 11.85 -16.06
CA VAL A 11 -8.95 13.07 -16.46
C VAL A 11 -10.47 12.88 -16.45
N SER A 12 -10.97 11.72 -16.87
CA SER A 12 -12.41 11.41 -16.84
C SER A 12 -13.04 11.40 -15.43
N ALA A 13 -12.23 11.19 -14.39
CA ALA A 13 -12.69 11.21 -13.01
C ALA A 13 -12.83 12.63 -12.43
N PHE A 14 -12.30 13.64 -13.12
CA PHE A 14 -12.34 15.04 -12.70
C PHE A 14 -13.18 15.89 -13.65
N THR A 15 -13.90 16.87 -13.10
CA THR A 15 -14.64 17.87 -13.89
C THR A 15 -13.75 19.09 -14.18
N VAL A 16 -12.56 18.85 -14.74
CA VAL A 16 -11.59 19.91 -15.06
C VAL A 16 -11.27 19.96 -16.54
N ASN A 17 -10.67 21.08 -16.97
CA ASN A 17 -10.18 21.15 -18.34
C ASN A 17 -9.01 20.16 -18.56
N PRO A 18 -8.76 19.71 -19.81
CA PRO A 18 -7.75 18.70 -20.08
C PRO A 18 -6.32 19.07 -19.65
N GLU A 19 -5.94 20.35 -19.76
CA GLU A 19 -4.60 20.83 -19.39
C GLU A 19 -4.37 20.68 -17.88
N GLN A 20 -5.33 21.11 -17.07
CA GLN A 20 -5.31 20.94 -15.61
C GLN A 20 -5.30 19.46 -15.22
N GLY A 21 -6.12 18.64 -15.89
CA GLY A 21 -6.17 17.20 -15.66
C GLY A 21 -4.85 16.49 -15.96
N GLN A 22 -4.10 16.94 -16.98
CA GLN A 22 -2.77 16.40 -17.29
C GLN A 22 -1.73 16.73 -16.21
N VAL A 23 -1.77 17.94 -15.66
CA VAL A 23 -0.91 18.34 -14.54
C VAL A 23 -1.21 17.47 -13.32
N TRP A 24 -2.48 17.34 -12.96
CA TRP A 24 -2.90 16.51 -11.82
C TRP A 24 -2.55 15.03 -12.00
N TYR A 25 -2.63 14.51 -13.22
CA TYR A 25 -2.23 13.14 -13.52
C TYR A 25 -0.72 12.92 -13.30
N GLY A 26 0.12 13.89 -13.71
CA GLY A 26 1.55 13.84 -13.46
C GLY A 26 1.85 13.71 -11.98
N TRP A 27 1.16 14.47 -11.14
CA TRP A 27 1.32 14.39 -9.70
C TRP A 27 0.80 13.10 -9.09
N TRP A 28 -0.38 12.64 -9.50
CA TRP A 28 -0.89 11.36 -9.05
C TRP A 28 0.08 10.24 -9.40
N SER A 29 0.71 10.29 -10.57
CA SER A 29 1.71 9.30 -10.98
C SER A 29 2.92 9.32 -10.04
N GLU A 30 3.51 10.49 -9.78
CA GLU A 30 4.62 10.62 -8.82
C GLU A 30 4.25 10.14 -7.41
N GLU A 31 3.05 10.51 -6.94
CA GLU A 31 2.61 10.16 -5.60
C GLU A 31 2.26 8.67 -5.48
N TYR A 32 1.62 8.10 -6.49
CA TYR A 32 1.35 6.67 -6.58
C TYR A 32 2.64 5.85 -6.59
N ASP A 33 3.69 6.32 -7.26
CA ASP A 33 5.00 5.67 -7.24
C ASP A 33 5.59 5.67 -5.82
N ARG A 34 5.54 6.81 -5.11
CA ARG A 34 5.98 6.89 -3.70
C ARG A 34 5.18 5.96 -2.79
N LEU A 35 3.84 5.96 -2.92
CA LEU A 35 2.92 5.11 -2.18
C LEU A 35 3.24 3.63 -2.40
N SER A 36 3.41 3.24 -3.67
CA SER A 36 3.72 1.87 -4.07
C SER A 36 5.08 1.43 -3.53
N TRP A 37 6.12 2.26 -3.69
CA TRP A 37 7.46 1.96 -3.18
C TRP A 37 7.45 1.71 -1.68
N ARG A 38 6.82 2.61 -0.90
CA ARG A 38 6.72 2.46 0.55
C ARG A 38 5.98 1.17 0.91
N PHE A 39 4.83 0.94 0.30
CA PHE A 39 4.02 -0.25 0.56
C PHE A 39 4.78 -1.56 0.29
N TYR A 40 5.48 -1.64 -0.85
CA TYR A 40 6.25 -2.84 -1.23
C TYR A 40 7.52 -3.00 -0.39
N LYS A 41 8.20 -1.92 -0.04
CA LYS A 41 9.32 -1.95 0.91
C LYS A 41 8.89 -2.50 2.27
N GLU A 42 7.75 -2.05 2.78
CA GLU A 42 7.18 -2.57 4.02
C GLU A 42 6.75 -4.04 3.91
N GLN A 43 6.25 -4.47 2.72
CA GLN A 43 5.99 -5.90 2.46
C GLN A 43 7.24 -6.73 2.63
N TYR A 44 8.28 -6.28 1.95
CA TYR A 44 9.55 -6.97 1.89
C TYR A 44 10.15 -7.08 3.29
N ASN A 45 10.27 -5.97 4.02
CA ASN A 45 10.81 -5.95 5.38
C ASN A 45 10.07 -6.91 6.32
N ARG A 46 8.73 -6.98 6.22
CA ARG A 46 7.93 -7.90 7.03
C ARG A 46 8.13 -9.36 6.65
N HIS A 47 8.22 -9.66 5.36
CA HIS A 47 8.53 -11.00 4.88
C HIS A 47 9.88 -11.48 5.42
N LEU A 48 10.93 -10.65 5.30
CA LEU A 48 12.25 -10.96 5.84
C LEU A 48 12.24 -11.17 7.35
N LEU A 49 11.50 -10.34 8.09
CA LEU A 49 11.37 -10.49 9.53
C LEU A 49 10.69 -11.82 9.89
N GLN A 50 9.67 -12.24 9.14
CA GLN A 50 9.00 -13.52 9.35
C GLN A 50 9.94 -14.70 9.04
N GLU A 51 10.64 -14.67 7.91
CA GLU A 51 11.59 -15.72 7.54
C GLU A 51 12.74 -15.82 8.54
N PHE A 52 13.23 -14.68 9.05
CA PHE A 52 14.23 -14.65 10.11
C PHE A 52 13.70 -15.27 11.42
N ARG A 53 12.46 -14.98 11.80
CA ARG A 53 11.80 -15.61 12.96
C ARG A 53 11.68 -17.11 12.80
N ASP A 54 11.25 -17.57 11.62
CA ASP A 54 11.10 -18.99 11.32
C ASP A 54 12.47 -19.69 11.36
N PHE A 55 13.52 -19.06 10.84
CA PHE A 55 14.90 -19.53 10.93
C PHE A 55 15.36 -19.65 12.39
N CYS A 56 15.16 -18.60 13.21
CA CYS A 56 15.55 -18.62 14.62
C CYS A 56 14.82 -19.73 15.38
N PHE A 57 13.51 -19.88 15.15
CA PHE A 57 12.71 -20.95 15.73
C PHE A 57 13.23 -22.33 15.33
N ALA A 58 13.47 -22.56 14.03
CA ALA A 58 13.98 -23.84 13.51
C ALA A 58 15.36 -24.21 14.09
N ASN A 59 16.16 -23.22 14.49
CA ASN A 59 17.50 -23.41 15.03
C ASN A 59 17.56 -23.25 16.56
N SER A 60 16.41 -23.18 17.25
CA SER A 60 16.34 -22.98 18.71
C SER A 60 17.11 -21.74 19.20
N LEU A 61 17.23 -20.72 18.35
CA LEU A 61 17.81 -19.44 18.71
C LEU A 61 16.78 -18.66 19.53
N LYS A 62 17.14 -18.26 20.75
CA LYS A 62 16.30 -17.36 21.55
C LYS A 62 16.35 -15.96 20.94
N LEU A 63 15.23 -15.51 20.40
CA LEU A 63 15.00 -14.12 20.06
C LEU A 63 14.52 -13.38 21.31
N SER A 64 15.33 -12.47 21.85
CA SER A 64 14.80 -11.31 22.57
C SER A 64 14.19 -10.38 21.52
N TYR A 65 12.95 -9.97 21.71
CA TYR A 65 12.23 -9.14 20.75
C TYR A 65 12.82 -7.70 20.71
N PRO A 66 12.57 -6.93 19.64
CA PRO A 66 13.29 -5.71 19.28
C PRO A 66 13.03 -4.43 20.05
N ASP A 67 12.66 -4.45 21.34
CA ASP A 67 12.78 -3.19 22.10
C ASP A 67 14.27 -2.82 22.31
N GLU A 68 15.19 -3.74 21.95
CA GLU A 68 16.66 -3.60 22.05
C GLU A 68 17.38 -3.54 20.68
N LEU A 69 16.67 -3.57 19.53
CA LEU A 69 17.33 -3.57 18.21
C LEU A 69 17.63 -2.18 17.64
N GLU A 70 17.13 -1.11 18.24
CA GLU A 70 17.33 0.23 17.68
C GLU A 70 18.73 0.81 17.94
N GLU A 71 19.51 0.36 18.94
CA GLU A 71 20.72 1.12 19.30
C GLU A 71 22.01 0.35 19.66
N SER A 72 22.04 -0.97 19.88
CA SER A 72 23.27 -1.58 20.46
C SER A 72 23.75 -2.94 19.95
N TYR A 73 23.24 -3.49 18.85
CA TYR A 73 23.79 -4.74 18.30
C TYR A 73 24.53 -4.55 16.97
N ASP A 74 25.72 -5.16 16.96
CA ASP A 74 26.75 -5.20 15.93
C ASP A 74 26.17 -5.36 14.52
N SER A 75 26.31 -4.34 13.68
CA SER A 75 25.83 -4.32 12.29
C SER A 75 26.34 -5.52 11.49
N ASP A 76 27.49 -6.07 11.90
CA ASP A 76 28.13 -7.21 11.25
C ASP A 76 27.32 -8.50 11.43
N TYR A 77 26.60 -8.68 12.55
CA TYR A 77 25.74 -9.85 12.73
C TYR A 77 24.60 -9.86 11.72
N TYR A 78 23.94 -8.71 11.55
CA TYR A 78 22.85 -8.55 10.59
C TYR A 78 23.34 -8.72 9.16
N GLN A 79 24.45 -8.08 8.79
CA GLN A 79 25.01 -8.23 7.44
C GLN A 79 25.41 -9.69 7.16
N ASN A 80 25.95 -10.41 8.14
CA ASN A 80 26.37 -11.81 7.96
C ASN A 80 25.22 -12.81 8.00
N ALA A 81 24.16 -12.56 8.79
CA ALA A 81 22.94 -13.37 8.77
C ALA A 81 22.18 -13.16 7.45
N TRP A 82 22.08 -11.90 7.01
CA TRP A 82 21.51 -11.50 5.73
C TRP A 82 22.22 -12.16 4.54
N LYS A 83 23.55 -12.06 4.50
CA LYS A 83 24.38 -12.65 3.45
C LYS A 83 24.23 -14.18 3.37
N ARG A 84 24.23 -14.87 4.51
CA ARG A 84 24.01 -16.34 4.56
C ARG A 84 22.64 -16.74 4.05
N TRP A 85 21.63 -15.93 4.33
CA TRP A 85 20.27 -16.18 3.88
C TRP A 85 20.08 -15.89 2.38
N GLN A 86 20.72 -14.82 1.85
CA GLN A 86 20.82 -14.54 0.41
C GLN A 86 21.48 -15.70 -0.35
N GLU A 87 22.54 -16.29 0.19
CA GLU A 87 23.26 -17.42 -0.41
C GLU A 87 22.42 -18.72 -0.46
N GLN A 88 21.39 -18.85 0.38
CA GLN A 88 20.61 -20.07 0.55
C GLN A 88 19.22 -20.03 -0.11
N SER A 89 18.72 -18.84 -0.48
CA SER A 89 17.37 -18.65 -0.99
C SER A 89 17.33 -18.66 -2.52
N GLN A 90 16.91 -19.78 -3.11
CA GLN A 90 16.93 -20.01 -4.58
C GLN A 90 16.04 -19.05 -5.40
N ASN A 91 15.03 -18.41 -4.79
CA ASN A 91 14.12 -17.48 -5.47
C ASN A 91 14.41 -16.00 -5.20
N LEU A 92 15.46 -15.71 -4.41
CA LEU A 92 15.73 -14.33 -4.01
C LEU A 92 16.44 -13.54 -5.10
N GLN A 93 17.26 -14.18 -5.92
CA GLN A 93 17.94 -13.53 -7.03
C GLN A 93 16.92 -12.91 -8.00
N GLU A 94 15.90 -13.66 -8.40
CA GLU A 94 14.83 -13.16 -9.27
C GLU A 94 14.02 -12.04 -8.57
N HIS A 95 13.76 -12.17 -7.26
CA HIS A 95 13.07 -11.14 -6.50
C HIS A 95 13.90 -9.86 -6.35
N TRP A 96 15.20 -10.01 -6.09
CA TRP A 96 16.16 -8.93 -5.93
C TRP A 96 16.45 -8.25 -7.26
N GLU A 97 16.53 -8.98 -8.37
CA GLU A 97 16.63 -8.41 -9.72
C GLU A 97 15.41 -7.53 -10.05
N VAL A 98 14.21 -7.94 -9.64
CA VAL A 98 13.01 -7.09 -9.77
C VAL A 98 13.10 -5.85 -8.88
N VAL A 99 13.58 -5.99 -7.64
CA VAL A 99 13.73 -4.86 -6.70
C VAL A 99 14.84 -3.89 -7.14
N GLU A 100 16.00 -4.38 -7.57
CA GLU A 100 17.09 -3.58 -8.12
C GLU A 100 16.67 -2.88 -9.40
N CYS A 101 15.92 -3.55 -10.29
CA CYS A 101 15.41 -2.91 -11.49
C CYS A 101 14.47 -1.73 -11.15
N LEU A 102 13.59 -1.90 -10.16
CA LEU A 102 12.75 -0.83 -9.64
C LEU A 102 13.58 0.29 -8.98
N LEU A 103 14.60 -0.05 -8.19
CA LEU A 103 15.46 0.94 -7.52
C LEU A 103 16.36 1.69 -8.52
N GLU A 104 16.90 1.04 -9.54
CA GLU A 104 17.70 1.66 -10.60
C GLU A 104 16.86 2.59 -11.49
N GLU A 105 15.63 2.20 -11.82
CA GLU A 105 14.71 3.05 -12.58
C GLU A 105 14.38 4.34 -11.82
N HIS A 106 14.32 4.28 -10.48
CA HIS A 106 14.07 5.43 -9.59
C HIS A 106 15.32 6.23 -9.19
N SER A 107 16.51 5.62 -9.25
CA SER A 107 17.79 6.30 -9.02
C SER A 107 18.22 7.15 -10.22
N ARG A 108 17.55 6.97 -11.37
CA ARG A 108 17.73 7.83 -12.53
C ARG A 108 17.19 9.23 -12.20
N PRO A 109 18.02 10.28 -12.26
CA PRO A 109 17.52 11.64 -12.13
C PRO A 109 16.44 11.90 -13.20
N PRO A 110 15.48 12.81 -12.95
CA PRO A 110 14.47 13.19 -13.94
C PRO A 110 15.14 13.47 -15.28
N ARG A 111 14.58 12.95 -16.37
CA ARG A 111 15.24 12.82 -17.68
C ARG A 111 15.68 14.13 -18.36
N SER A 112 15.52 15.29 -17.73
CA SER A 112 16.32 16.48 -18.00
C SER A 112 16.33 17.42 -16.79
N GLN A 113 17.46 18.11 -16.57
CA GLN A 113 17.61 19.15 -15.56
C GLN A 113 16.58 20.29 -15.75
N ALA A 114 16.15 20.51 -17.01
CA ALA A 114 15.06 21.40 -17.36
C ALA A 114 13.69 20.95 -16.81
N ILE A 115 13.41 19.65 -16.68
CA ILE A 115 12.19 19.15 -16.03
C ILE A 115 12.24 19.38 -14.52
N ALA A 116 13.41 19.21 -13.89
CA ALA A 116 13.56 19.44 -12.45
C ALA A 116 13.39 20.93 -12.06
N GLU A 117 13.94 21.86 -12.85
CA GLU A 117 13.78 23.30 -12.65
C GLU A 117 12.34 23.76 -12.96
N THR A 118 11.75 23.24 -14.05
CA THR A 118 10.33 23.49 -14.38
C THR A 118 9.41 22.96 -13.28
N LEU A 119 9.67 21.76 -12.74
CA LEU A 119 8.92 21.16 -11.63
C LEU A 119 9.06 21.98 -10.34
N GLN A 120 10.21 22.61 -10.08
CA GLN A 120 10.41 23.35 -8.83
C GLN A 120 9.65 24.68 -8.83
N GLU A 121 9.63 25.42 -9.95
CA GLU A 121 8.80 26.62 -10.12
C GLU A 121 7.30 26.26 -10.20
N TYR A 122 6.94 25.14 -10.86
CA TYR A 122 5.56 24.63 -10.89
C TYR A 122 5.08 24.17 -9.50
N GLN A 123 5.89 23.44 -8.74
CA GLN A 123 5.56 22.94 -7.38
C GLN A 123 5.24 24.08 -6.41
N GLN A 124 5.89 25.24 -6.58
CA GLN A 124 5.68 26.41 -5.73
C GLN A 124 4.39 27.17 -6.08
N GLN A 125 4.04 27.27 -7.37
CA GLN A 125 2.79 27.90 -7.83
C GLN A 125 1.57 26.98 -7.65
N LEU A 126 1.75 25.65 -7.71
CA LEU A 126 0.67 24.69 -7.75
C LEU A 126 0.35 24.00 -6.41
N LYS A 127 1.20 24.12 -5.37
CA LYS A 127 0.80 23.79 -3.97
C LYS A 127 -0.46 24.54 -3.52
N GLN A 128 -0.84 25.60 -4.23
CA GLN A 128 -2.06 26.36 -4.00
C GLN A 128 -3.32 25.72 -4.63
N GLY A 129 -3.18 24.65 -5.44
CA GLY A 129 -4.28 24.10 -6.24
C GLY A 129 -4.55 22.59 -6.12
N TRP A 130 -3.67 21.80 -5.49
CA TRP A 130 -3.99 20.41 -5.13
C TRP A 130 -4.56 20.38 -3.71
N THR A 131 -5.87 20.35 -3.57
CA THR A 131 -6.49 20.22 -2.25
C THR A 131 -6.63 18.73 -1.89
N ASP A 132 -6.90 18.46 -0.61
CA ASP A 132 -7.21 17.11 -0.13
C ASP A 132 -8.37 16.48 -0.92
N VAL A 133 -9.31 17.29 -1.44
CA VAL A 133 -10.46 16.80 -2.21
C VAL A 133 -10.02 16.17 -3.53
N GLU A 134 -9.14 16.83 -4.28
CA GLU A 134 -8.67 16.25 -5.54
C GLU A 134 -7.79 15.03 -5.30
N PHE A 135 -7.00 15.01 -4.21
CA PHE A 135 -6.20 13.84 -3.87
C PHE A 135 -7.08 12.63 -3.52
N GLU A 136 -8.11 12.82 -2.70
CA GLU A 136 -9.09 11.78 -2.40
C GLU A 136 -9.88 11.34 -3.65
N THR A 137 -10.16 12.27 -4.57
CA THR A 137 -10.79 11.94 -5.86
C THR A 137 -9.88 11.06 -6.72
N ALA A 138 -8.58 11.36 -6.78
CA ALA A 138 -7.59 10.55 -7.49
C ALA A 138 -7.51 9.12 -6.93
N LYS A 139 -7.41 8.99 -5.59
CA LYS A 139 -7.44 7.69 -4.91
C LYS A 139 -8.71 6.90 -5.23
N ALA A 140 -9.86 7.57 -5.16
CA ALA A 140 -11.15 6.96 -5.46
C ALA A 140 -11.22 6.46 -6.91
N ALA A 141 -10.77 7.27 -7.86
CA ALA A 141 -10.71 6.90 -9.27
C ALA A 141 -9.81 5.67 -9.48
N TRP A 142 -8.59 5.71 -8.94
CA TRP A 142 -7.63 4.62 -9.08
C TRP A 142 -8.15 3.31 -8.47
N PHE A 143 -8.73 3.39 -7.27
CA PHE A 143 -9.30 2.23 -6.60
C PHE A 143 -10.44 1.64 -7.44
N ASN A 144 -11.37 2.46 -7.90
CA ASN A 144 -12.54 2.00 -8.64
C ASN A 144 -12.16 1.38 -10.01
N VAL A 145 -11.11 1.86 -10.67
CA VAL A 145 -10.56 1.25 -11.90
C VAL A 145 -9.94 -0.12 -11.61
N ASN A 146 -9.17 -0.24 -10.52
CA ASN A 146 -8.54 -1.51 -10.12
C ASN A 146 -9.53 -2.55 -9.59
N PHE A 147 -10.68 -2.11 -9.09
CA PHE A 147 -11.74 -2.96 -8.53
C PHE A 147 -13.07 -2.75 -9.24
N ALA A 148 -13.04 -2.81 -10.56
CA ALA A 148 -14.24 -2.85 -11.38
C ALA A 148 -15.25 -3.88 -10.84
N ALA A 149 -16.53 -3.64 -11.14
CA ALA A 149 -17.60 -4.52 -10.70
C ALA A 149 -17.31 -5.96 -11.16
N PRO A 150 -17.42 -6.94 -10.26
CA PRO A 150 -17.21 -8.34 -10.62
C PRO A 150 -18.28 -8.78 -11.62
N SER A 151 -17.98 -9.85 -12.36
CA SER A 151 -18.98 -10.47 -13.24
C SER A 151 -20.22 -10.89 -12.44
N ALA A 152 -21.37 -11.07 -13.10
CA ALA A 152 -22.59 -11.50 -12.42
C ALA A 152 -22.45 -12.89 -11.76
N THR A 153 -21.57 -13.74 -12.28
CA THR A 153 -21.26 -15.06 -11.69
C THR A 153 -20.37 -14.91 -10.46
N GLU A 154 -19.23 -14.22 -10.57
CA GLU A 154 -18.33 -13.93 -9.44
C GLU A 154 -19.09 -13.23 -8.31
N GLN A 155 -19.97 -12.27 -8.64
CA GLN A 155 -20.80 -11.60 -7.64
C GLN A 155 -21.71 -12.57 -6.87
N ARG A 156 -22.32 -13.53 -7.57
CA ARG A 156 -23.19 -14.53 -6.93
C ARG A 156 -22.38 -15.43 -6.00
N GLU A 157 -21.18 -15.84 -6.41
CA GLU A 157 -20.26 -16.62 -5.60
C GLU A 157 -19.85 -15.85 -4.34
N LEU A 158 -19.41 -14.59 -4.48
CA LEU A 158 -19.05 -13.74 -3.34
C LEU A 158 -20.23 -13.53 -2.37
N ASN A 159 -21.45 -13.42 -2.90
CA ASN A 159 -22.65 -13.28 -2.08
C ASN A 159 -23.04 -14.55 -1.31
N GLN A 160 -22.63 -15.73 -1.79
CA GLN A 160 -22.92 -17.00 -1.12
C GLN A 160 -21.89 -17.32 -0.02
N LEU A 161 -20.72 -16.69 -0.05
CA LEU A 161 -19.70 -16.91 0.98
C LEU A 161 -20.19 -16.42 2.35
N PRO A 162 -20.00 -17.21 3.43
CA PRO A 162 -20.03 -16.71 4.79
C PRO A 162 -19.06 -15.52 4.93
N TYR A 163 -19.41 -14.52 5.74
CA TYR A 163 -18.64 -13.27 5.82
C TYR A 163 -17.14 -13.51 6.14
N ARG A 164 -16.83 -14.41 7.08
CA ARG A 164 -15.44 -14.78 7.39
C ARG A 164 -14.69 -15.39 6.19
N SER A 165 -15.39 -16.14 5.33
CA SER A 165 -14.81 -16.69 4.11
C SER A 165 -14.63 -15.61 3.05
N TYR A 166 -15.56 -14.65 2.96
CA TYR A 166 -15.43 -13.48 2.09
C TYR A 166 -14.17 -12.66 2.42
N LEU A 167 -13.90 -12.40 3.71
CA LEU A 167 -12.69 -11.70 4.16
C LEU A 167 -11.38 -12.47 3.86
N ARG A 168 -11.46 -13.74 3.45
CA ARG A 168 -10.31 -14.54 3.02
C ARG A 168 -10.22 -14.70 1.51
N SER A 169 -11.19 -14.19 0.76
CA SER A 169 -11.20 -14.23 -0.70
C SER A 169 -10.07 -13.39 -1.28
N ASP A 170 -9.59 -13.76 -2.46
CA ASP A 170 -8.53 -13.02 -3.15
C ASP A 170 -8.95 -11.60 -3.51
N ARG A 171 -10.23 -11.41 -3.85
CA ARG A 171 -10.80 -10.09 -4.12
C ARG A 171 -10.68 -9.18 -2.90
N TRP A 172 -11.12 -9.64 -1.73
CA TRP A 172 -11.04 -8.86 -0.50
C TRP A 172 -9.58 -8.58 -0.11
N ARG A 173 -8.71 -9.58 -0.18
CA ARG A 173 -7.27 -9.40 0.11
C ARG A 173 -6.64 -8.32 -0.76
N ARG A 174 -6.97 -8.30 -2.05
CA ARG A 174 -6.52 -7.26 -2.99
C ARG A 174 -7.10 -5.88 -2.64
N MET A 175 -8.39 -5.79 -2.36
CA MET A 175 -9.02 -4.52 -1.92
C MET A 175 -8.38 -3.99 -0.65
N ARG A 176 -8.15 -4.87 0.34
CA ARG A 176 -7.46 -4.52 1.58
C ARG A 176 -6.08 -3.97 1.33
N ALA A 177 -5.27 -4.67 0.53
CA ALA A 177 -3.93 -4.23 0.15
C ALA A 177 -3.97 -2.86 -0.56
N ALA A 178 -4.93 -2.63 -1.45
CA ALA A 178 -5.09 -1.37 -2.15
C ALA A 178 -5.44 -0.21 -1.20
N MET A 179 -6.37 -0.41 -0.26
CA MET A 179 -6.71 0.61 0.74
C MET A 179 -5.49 0.98 1.59
N LEU A 180 -4.73 -0.02 2.05
CA LEU A 180 -3.51 0.22 2.83
C LEU A 180 -2.46 0.99 2.02
N LEU A 181 -2.29 0.65 0.74
CA LEU A 181 -1.38 1.34 -0.16
C LEU A 181 -1.74 2.81 -0.29
N ILE A 182 -2.95 3.14 -0.75
CA ILE A 182 -3.33 4.53 -1.09
C ILE A 182 -3.61 5.41 0.13
N ASN A 183 -3.79 4.84 1.32
CA ASN A 183 -4.03 5.58 2.56
C ASN A 183 -2.90 5.45 3.59
N PHE A 184 -1.71 5.07 3.15
CA PHE A 184 -0.52 4.98 4.02
C PHE A 184 -0.70 4.12 5.28
N ALA A 185 -1.64 3.16 5.27
CA ALA A 185 -2.11 2.48 6.48
C ALA A 185 -2.27 3.41 7.70
N LYS A 186 -2.94 4.53 7.47
CA LYS A 186 -3.29 5.52 8.48
C LYS A 186 -4.72 5.31 8.93
N CYS A 187 -4.96 5.33 10.24
CA CYS A 187 -6.32 5.38 10.77
C CYS A 187 -6.99 6.70 10.37
N ALA A 188 -8.17 6.63 9.76
CA ALA A 188 -8.92 7.81 9.35
C ALA A 188 -9.43 8.64 10.55
N ALA A 189 -9.75 7.98 11.66
CA ALA A 189 -10.27 8.64 12.87
C ALA A 189 -9.19 9.40 13.68
N CYS A 190 -8.07 8.74 14.00
CA CYS A 190 -7.03 9.33 14.86
C CYS A 190 -5.74 9.71 14.13
N GLY A 191 -5.59 9.35 12.86
CA GLY A 191 -4.41 9.64 12.07
C GLY A 191 -3.14 8.87 12.46
N VAL A 192 -3.21 7.94 13.41
CA VAL A 192 -2.07 7.08 13.77
C VAL A 192 -1.72 6.18 12.59
N LEU A 193 -0.42 6.15 12.26
CA LEU A 193 0.16 5.18 11.32
C LEU A 193 0.34 3.87 12.08
N ALA A 194 -0.18 2.75 11.56
CA ALA A 194 0.22 1.47 12.12
C ALA A 194 1.61 1.12 11.61
N GLU A 195 2.46 0.63 12.52
CA GLU A 195 3.70 -0.06 12.18
C GLU A 195 3.42 -1.39 11.48
N SER A 196 2.20 -1.91 11.64
CA SER A 196 1.71 -3.17 11.09
C SER A 196 0.77 -2.91 9.91
N HIS A 197 1.32 -2.93 8.69
CA HIS A 197 0.51 -3.04 7.47
C HIS A 197 -0.13 -4.45 7.33
N TYR A 198 0.38 -5.45 8.07
CA TYR A 198 0.04 -6.87 7.97
C TYR A 198 -0.01 -7.55 9.33
N GLY A 199 -1.23 -7.85 9.80
CA GLY A 199 -1.70 -9.12 10.38
C GLY A 199 -0.96 -9.86 11.50
N GLY A 200 0.25 -9.46 11.89
CA GLY A 200 1.06 -10.18 12.88
C GLY A 200 0.64 -9.88 14.32
N ASP A 201 0.09 -8.68 14.53
CA ASP A 201 -0.47 -8.25 15.80
C ASP A 201 -1.81 -7.56 15.52
N TRP A 202 -2.89 -8.26 15.86
CA TRP A 202 -4.26 -7.82 15.64
C TRP A 202 -4.57 -6.50 16.38
N GLU A 203 -3.83 -6.19 17.45
CA GLU A 203 -4.05 -5.00 18.28
C GLU A 203 -3.49 -3.72 17.68
N THR A 204 -2.37 -3.82 16.97
CA THR A 204 -1.68 -2.67 16.33
C THR A 204 -1.96 -2.54 14.84
N GLU A 205 -2.68 -3.50 14.24
CA GLU A 205 -3.01 -3.51 12.82
C GLU A 205 -4.06 -2.43 12.45
N ILE A 206 -3.87 -1.79 11.28
CA ILE A 206 -4.95 -1.05 10.62
C ILE A 206 -5.89 -2.02 9.90
N HIS A 207 -7.17 -1.91 10.22
CA HIS A 207 -8.26 -2.70 9.68
C HIS A 207 -8.96 -1.93 8.57
N VAL A 208 -9.43 -2.65 7.56
CA VAL A 208 -10.34 -2.07 6.55
C VAL A 208 -11.77 -2.30 7.02
N HIS A 209 -12.39 -1.23 7.49
CA HIS A 209 -13.77 -1.19 7.93
C HIS A 209 -14.72 -1.02 6.72
N HIS A 210 -15.87 -1.69 6.75
CA HIS A 210 -16.92 -1.49 5.74
C HIS A 210 -17.94 -0.48 6.25
N LEU A 211 -18.00 0.70 5.64
CA LEU A 211 -19.03 1.70 5.93
C LEU A 211 -20.41 1.25 5.44
N ARG A 212 -20.45 0.37 4.42
CA ARG A 212 -21.70 -0.09 3.77
C ARG A 212 -21.66 -1.55 3.34
N TYR A 213 -22.15 -2.44 4.19
CA TYR A 213 -22.23 -3.89 3.94
C TYR A 213 -23.08 -4.31 2.73
N ARG A 214 -24.07 -3.49 2.34
CA ARG A 214 -25.01 -3.81 1.24
C ARG A 214 -24.35 -4.01 -0.14
N LYS A 215 -23.11 -3.55 -0.32
CA LYS A 215 -22.37 -3.64 -1.58
C LYS A 215 -21.25 -4.69 -1.54
N ARG A 216 -21.38 -5.73 -0.72
CA ARG A 216 -20.36 -6.78 -0.63
C ARG A 216 -19.93 -7.30 -2.01
N GLY A 217 -18.64 -7.34 -2.28
CA GLY A 217 -18.05 -7.68 -3.58
C GLY A 217 -18.06 -6.57 -4.64
N ARG A 218 -18.77 -5.46 -4.41
CA ARG A 218 -18.85 -4.26 -5.26
C ARG A 218 -18.50 -2.98 -4.49
N GLU A 219 -17.67 -3.12 -3.48
CA GLU A 219 -17.21 -2.02 -2.66
C GLU A 219 -16.50 -1.00 -3.54
N ARG A 220 -16.88 0.26 -3.37
CA ARG A 220 -16.14 1.40 -3.90
C ARG A 220 -15.18 1.91 -2.85
N TYR A 221 -14.26 2.78 -3.25
CA TYR A 221 -13.38 3.48 -2.32
C TYR A 221 -14.15 4.07 -1.12
N THR A 222 -15.26 4.76 -1.38
CA THR A 222 -16.10 5.42 -0.36
C THR A 222 -17.00 4.49 0.43
N ASP A 223 -16.95 3.18 0.18
CA ASP A 223 -17.66 2.18 1.00
C ASP A 223 -16.73 1.55 2.05
N LEU A 224 -15.44 1.94 2.08
CA LEU A 224 -14.40 1.40 2.93
C LEU A 224 -13.66 2.52 3.67
N GLU A 225 -13.14 2.20 4.85
CA GLU A 225 -12.30 3.11 5.64
C GLU A 225 -11.18 2.34 6.35
N LEU A 226 -10.06 3.00 6.62
CA LEU A 226 -8.99 2.44 7.43
C LEU A 226 -9.13 2.87 8.89
N LEU A 227 -9.29 1.93 9.81
CA LEU A 227 -9.40 2.21 11.25
C LEU A 227 -8.40 1.37 12.02
N CYS A 228 -7.80 1.92 13.07
CA CYS A 228 -7.08 1.08 14.04
C CYS A 228 -8.08 0.22 14.83
N LYS A 229 -7.62 -0.85 15.47
CA LYS A 229 -8.49 -1.76 16.23
C LYS A 229 -9.43 -1.02 17.19
N ALA A 230 -8.93 -0.05 17.94
CA ALA A 230 -9.73 0.68 18.93
C ALA A 230 -10.94 1.40 18.29
N HIS A 231 -10.74 2.12 17.17
CA HIS A 231 -11.84 2.79 16.47
C HIS A 231 -12.69 1.79 15.67
N HIS A 232 -12.09 0.73 15.14
CA HIS A 232 -12.83 -0.31 14.44
C HIS A 232 -13.83 -1.00 15.39
N ASP A 233 -13.42 -1.34 16.61
CA ASP A 233 -14.31 -1.95 17.60
C ASP A 233 -15.45 -1.00 18.00
N GLN A 234 -15.17 0.31 18.16
CA GLN A 234 -16.20 1.33 18.46
C GLN A 234 -17.32 1.32 17.42
N GLU A 235 -16.98 1.28 16.13
CA GLU A 235 -17.97 1.23 15.03
C GLU A 235 -18.81 -0.06 14.99
N HIS A 236 -18.38 -1.15 15.64
CA HIS A 236 -19.14 -2.41 15.73
C HIS A 236 -19.97 -2.54 17.01
N HIS A 237 -19.84 -1.59 17.94
CA HIS A 237 -20.54 -1.60 19.22
C HIS A 237 -21.79 -0.71 19.27
N ASP A 238 -22.08 0.01 18.18
CA ASP A 238 -23.30 0.80 17.96
C ASP A 238 -24.34 0.05 17.10
#